data_AF-K7A5Z5-F1
#
_entry.id   AF-K7A5Z5-F1
#
_cell.length_a   1.000
_cell.length_b   1.000
_cell.length_c   1.000
_cell.angle_alpha   90.00
_cell.angle_beta   90.00
_cell.angle_gamma   90.00
#
_symmetry.space_group_name_H-M   'P 1'
#
loop_
_entity.id
_entity.type
_entity.pdbx_description
1 polymer ?
#
loop_
_entity_poly.entity_id
_entity_poly.type
_entity_poly.pdbx_seq_one_letter_code
_entity_poly.pdbx_strand_id
1 'polypeptide(L)'
;MLVDQSRYPTEELKAAVNDIPAVNIHSRNTGKGQVADVTVTVSASLSTLESHQISDKVGSELADIFDIQYVVVNIEPDLGQ
;
A
#
# COMPACT_ATOMS: atom_id res chain seq x y z
N MET A 1 24.37 -3.04 8.38
CA MET A 1 23.23 -3.88 8.78
C MET A 1 21.97 -3.13 8.34
N LEU A 2 21.38 -3.50 7.20
CA LEU A 2 20.10 -2.92 6.76
C LEU A 2 19.03 -3.62 7.59
N VAL A 3 18.56 -2.95 8.64
CA VAL A 3 17.53 -3.53 9.49
C VAL A 3 16.20 -3.28 8.79
N ASP A 4 15.58 -4.35 8.30
CA ASP A 4 14.25 -4.38 7.68
C ASP A 4 13.14 -4.15 8.72
N GLN A 5 13.34 -3.15 9.58
CA GLN A 5 12.39 -2.75 10.60
C GLN A 5 11.66 -1.54 10.07
N SER A 6 10.40 -1.76 9.71
CA SER A 6 9.50 -0.65 9.47
C SER A 6 9.43 0.26 10.69
N ARG A 7 9.38 1.58 10.45
CA ARG A 7 9.06 2.56 11.48
C ARG A 7 7.61 2.45 11.96
N TYR A 8 6.71 1.94 11.10
CA TYR A 8 5.27 1.89 11.34
C TYR A 8 4.78 0.45 11.41
N PRO A 9 3.98 0.08 12.43
CA PRO A 9 3.33 -1.22 12.47
C PRO A 9 2.42 -1.43 11.25
N THR A 10 2.47 -2.62 10.65
CA THR A 10 1.63 -2.97 9.48
C THR A 10 0.14 -2.75 9.74
N GLU A 11 -0.33 -3.00 10.97
CA GLU A 11 -1.74 -2.82 11.33
C GLU A 11 -2.16 -1.34 11.37
N GLU A 12 -1.25 -0.42 11.71
CA GLU A 12 -1.52 1.03 11.61
C GLU A 12 -1.61 1.47 10.15
N LEU A 13 -0.71 0.97 9.29
CA LEU A 13 -0.74 1.25 7.86
C LEU A 13 -2.03 0.73 7.21
N LYS A 14 -2.47 -0.48 7.57
CA LYS A 14 -3.75 -1.05 7.11
C LYS A 14 -4.95 -0.27 7.63
N ALA A 15 -4.89 0.21 8.87
CA ALA A 15 -5.98 1.00 9.45
C ALA A 15 -6.20 2.32 8.71
N ALA A 16 -5.15 2.92 8.15
CA ALA A 16 -5.25 4.15 7.38
C ALA A 16 -5.96 3.98 6.03
N VAL A 17 -5.84 2.81 5.40
CA VAL A 17 -6.45 2.48 4.10
C VAL A 17 -7.59 1.46 4.24
N ASN A 18 -8.26 1.44 5.40
CA ASN A 18 -9.17 0.35 5.79
C ASN A 18 -10.46 0.25 4.95
N ASP A 19 -10.79 1.29 4.19
CA ASP A 19 -11.95 1.33 3.31
C ASP A 19 -11.63 0.79 1.91
N ILE A 20 -10.37 0.43 1.66
CA ILE A 20 -9.90 -0.23 0.46
C ILE A 20 -9.88 -1.75 0.70
N PRO A 21 -10.54 -2.56 -0.15
CA PRO A 21 -10.64 -3.99 0.07
C PRO A 21 -9.29 -4.70 -0.13
N ALA A 22 -9.07 -5.76 0.65
CA ALA A 22 -7.99 -6.74 0.47
C ALA A 22 -6.59 -6.14 0.22
N VAL A 23 -6.16 -5.27 1.14
CA VAL A 23 -4.83 -4.63 1.09
C VAL A 23 -3.81 -5.43 1.90
N ASN A 24 -2.67 -5.74 1.27
CA ASN A 24 -1.48 -6.24 1.94
C ASN A 24 -0.35 -5.21 1.85
N ILE A 25 0.27 -4.88 2.98
CA ILE A 25 1.29 -3.84 3.09
C ILE A 25 2.56 -4.42 3.68
N HIS A 26 3.64 -4.31 2.93
CA HIS A 26 4.99 -4.53 3.42
C HIS A 26 5.74 -3.19 3.43
N SER A 27 6.35 -2.83 4.54
CA SER A 27 7.06 -1.56 4.65
C SER A 27 8.41 -1.75 5.31
N ARG A 28 9.40 -0.95 4.88
CA ARG A 28 10.77 -1.03 5.36
C ARG A 28 11.42 0.34 5.49
N ASN A 29 12.30 0.47 6.47
CA ASN A 29 13.19 1.62 6.58
C ASN A 29 14.48 1.35 5.79
N THR A 30 14.83 2.27 4.90
CA THR A 30 16.01 2.17 4.02
C THR A 30 17.23 2.91 4.55
N GLY A 31 17.13 3.55 5.72
CA GLY A 31 18.12 4.48 6.28
C GLY A 31 18.09 5.88 5.64
N LYS A 32 17.43 6.05 4.49
CA LYS A 32 17.17 7.35 3.85
C LYS A 32 15.70 7.78 3.96
N GLY A 33 14.86 6.91 4.51
CA GLY A 33 13.43 7.06 4.49
C GLY A 33 12.70 5.73 4.60
N GLN A 34 11.40 5.82 4.84
CA GLN A 34 10.46 4.71 4.84
C GLN A 34 9.92 4.49 3.42
N VAL A 35 9.85 3.22 3.03
CA VAL A 35 9.25 2.77 1.77
C VAL A 35 8.14 1.77 2.08
N ALA A 36 7.07 1.78 1.30
CA ALA A 36 5.99 0.80 1.37
C ALA A 36 5.74 0.16 0.00
N ASP A 37 5.68 -1.16 -0.03
CA ASP A 37 5.16 -1.96 -1.14
C ASP A 37 3.78 -2.46 -0.73
N VAL A 38 2.78 -2.14 -1.54
CA VAL A 38 1.37 -2.44 -1.28
C VAL A 38 0.81 -3.27 -2.41
N THR A 39 0.17 -4.39 -2.08
CA THR A 39 -0.66 -5.14 -3.02
C THR A 39 -2.12 -4.92 -2.66
N VAL A 40 -2.93 -4.53 -3.64
CA VAL A 40 -4.39 -4.43 -3.49
C VAL A 40 -5.04 -5.42 -4.42
N THR A 41 -5.83 -6.32 -3.86
CA THR A 41 -6.64 -7.25 -4.66
C THR A 41 -8.00 -6.61 -4.96
N VAL A 42 -8.32 -6.44 -6.24
CA VAL A 42 -9.57 -5.78 -6.71
C VAL A 42 -10.38 -6.71 -7.61
N SER A 43 -11.65 -6.40 -7.86
CA SER A 43 -12.44 -7.16 -8.85
C SER A 43 -11.75 -7.17 -10.22
N ALA A 44 -11.69 -8.34 -10.87
CA ALA A 44 -11.20 -8.45 -12.25
C ALA A 44 -12.03 -7.64 -13.27
N SER A 45 -13.26 -7.24 -12.90
CA SER A 45 -14.13 -6.40 -13.73
C SER A 45 -13.86 -4.90 -13.59
N LEU A 46 -12.98 -4.49 -12.67
CA LEU A 46 -12.70 -3.09 -12.40
C LEU A 46 -11.94 -2.49 -13.59
N SER A 47 -12.31 -1.28 -14.00
CA SER A 47 -11.62 -0.63 -15.11
C SER A 47 -10.19 -0.25 -14.71
N THR A 48 -9.32 -0.06 -15.71
CA THR A 48 -7.96 0.47 -15.49
C THR A 48 -8.00 1.83 -14.80
N LEU A 49 -8.98 2.69 -15.11
CA LEU A 49 -9.13 3.99 -14.47
C LEU A 49 -9.46 3.86 -12.98
N GLU A 50 -10.45 3.04 -12.63
CA GLU A 50 -10.83 2.79 -11.24
C GLU A 50 -9.66 2.15 -10.47
N SER A 51 -8.89 1.27 -11.12
CA SER A 51 -7.69 0.65 -10.52
C SER A 51 -6.64 1.70 -10.18
N HIS A 52 -6.41 2.65 -11.09
CA HIS A 52 -5.51 3.77 -10.83
C HIS A 52 -6.02 4.70 -9.72
N GLN A 53 -7.32 4.95 -9.64
CA GLN A 53 -7.90 5.75 -8.56
C GLN A 53 -7.68 5.10 -7.18
N ILE A 54 -7.81 3.78 -7.09
CA ILE A 54 -7.48 3.02 -5.88
C ILE A 54 -5.99 3.16 -5.55
N SER A 55 -5.12 2.97 -6.55
CA SER A 55 -3.66 3.11 -6.40
C SER A 55 -3.27 4.50 -5.89
N ASP A 56 -3.81 5.56 -6.50
CA ASP A 56 -3.54 6.94 -6.14
C ASP A 56 -4.00 7.23 -4.70
N LYS A 57 -5.19 6.73 -4.33
CA LYS A 57 -5.73 6.88 -2.99
C LYS A 57 -4.83 6.24 -1.94
N VAL A 58 -4.47 4.96 -2.10
CA VAL A 58 -3.53 4.25 -1.21
C VAL A 58 -2.23 5.03 -1.08
N GLY A 59 -1.65 5.44 -2.22
CA GLY A 59 -0.40 6.18 -2.24
C GLY A 59 -0.48 7.49 -1.46
N SER A 60 -1.54 8.27 -1.67
CA SER A 60 -1.76 9.54 -0.97
C SER A 60 -1.98 9.36 0.53
N GLU A 61 -2.87 8.44 0.95
CA GLU A 61 -3.17 8.24 2.38
C GLU A 61 -1.92 7.78 3.15
N LEU A 62 -1.14 6.85 2.57
CA LEU A 62 0.06 6.38 3.23
C LEU A 62 1.17 7.45 3.28
N ALA A 63 1.32 8.29 2.25
CA ALA A 63 2.32 9.35 2.23
C ALA A 63 1.93 10.58 3.07
N ASP A 64 0.65 10.89 3.19
CA ASP A 64 0.15 12.06 3.92
C ASP A 64 0.06 11.79 5.43
N ILE A 65 -0.36 10.58 5.82
CA ILE A 65 -0.53 10.20 7.24
C ILE A 65 0.80 9.76 7.84
N PHE A 66 1.60 9.04 7.05
CA PHE A 66 2.89 8.52 7.49
C PHE A 66 3.98 9.17 6.64
N ASP A 67 5.08 9.55 7.27
CA ASP A 67 6.25 10.10 6.57
C ASP A 67 6.97 8.97 5.77
N ILE A 68 6.31 8.49 4.71
CA ILE A 68 6.71 7.45 3.77
C ILE A 68 7.04 8.14 2.45
N GLN A 69 8.32 8.07 2.05
CA GLN A 69 8.80 8.84 0.90
C GLN A 69 8.50 8.15 -0.44
N TYR A 70 8.26 6.84 -0.42
CA TYR A 70 7.96 6.08 -1.63
C TYR A 70 6.96 4.97 -1.34
N VAL A 71 5.87 4.97 -2.10
CA VAL A 71 4.82 3.95 -2.06
C VAL A 71 4.71 3.33 -3.45
N VAL A 72 4.86 2.02 -3.54
CA VAL A 72 4.57 1.25 -4.75
C VAL A 72 3.27 0.50 -4.53
N VAL A 73 2.29 0.71 -5.39
CA VAL A 73 1.02 0.00 -5.33
C VAL A 73 0.90 -0.93 -6.53
N ASN A 74 0.78 -2.23 -6.27
CA ASN A 74 0.45 -3.25 -7.25
C ASN A 74 -1.04 -3.59 -7.15
N ILE A 75 -1.78 -3.37 -8.23
CA ILE A 75 -3.19 -3.77 -8.33
C ILE A 75 -3.25 -5.15 -8.98
N GLU A 76 -3.82 -6.11 -8.26
CA GLU A 76 -3.99 -7.49 -8.73
C GLU A 76 -5.48 -7.83 -8.82
N PRO A 77 -5.94 -8.49 -9.89
CA PRO A 77 -7.32 -8.96 -9.96
C PRO A 77 -7.53 -10.12 -8.98
N ASP A 78 -8.68 -10.14 -8.30
CA ASP A 78 -9.17 -11.31 -7.59
C ASP A 78 -9.56 -12.38 -8.62
N LEU A 79 -8.81 -13.47 -8.64
CA LEU A 79 -9.04 -14.59 -9.54
C LEU A 79 -9.95 -15.66 -8.93
N GLY A 80 -10.41 -15.49 -7.68
CA GLY A 80 -11.21 -16.48 -6.95
C GLY A 80 -10.44 -17.79 -6.77
N GLN A 81 -9.71 -17.92 -5.66
CA GLN A 81 -9.13 -19.22 -5.26
C GLN A 81 -10.19 -20.12 -4.63
#